data_AF-A0A1E3XD48-F1
#
_entry.id   AF-A0A1E3XD48-F1
#
_cell.length_a   1.000
_cell.length_b   1.000
_cell.length_c   1.000
_cell.angle_alpha   90.00
_cell.angle_beta   90.00
_cell.angle_gamma   90.00
#
_symmetry.space_group_name_H-M   'P 1'
#
loop_
_entity.id
_entity.type
_entity.pdbx_description
1 polymer ?
#
loop_
_entity_poly.entity_id
_entity_poly.type
_entity_poly.pdbx_seq_one_letter_code
_entity_poly.pdbx_strand_id
1 'polypeptide(L)'
;MKLYKRTLSSTIKKALKTFPAVLVTGPRQAGKTTLLKMNYAKTHRYISFENPDVRDRVLDDPKGFMEFNKPPIILDEIQYVPEILNYVKTMIDENRTPGQWLLSGSQNFSLMQNISQSLAGRVAVLQLLPFSISEAQGNPGEEKNMSEIINGLFFPSEKTKILLNPY
;
A
#
# COMPACT_ATOMS: atom_id res chain seq x y z
N MET A 1 1.29 -17.09 -11.69
CA MET A 1 0.37 -16.27 -10.84
C MET A 1 -0.14 -15.11 -11.69
N LYS A 2 -1.46 -14.93 -11.84
CA LYS A 2 -2.03 -13.87 -12.68
C LYS A 2 -1.84 -12.52 -11.96
N LEU A 3 -1.18 -11.57 -12.62
CA LEU A 3 -0.87 -10.26 -12.07
C LEU A 3 -2.04 -9.32 -12.40
N TYR A 4 -2.68 -8.77 -11.36
CA TYR A 4 -3.81 -7.86 -11.51
C TYR A 4 -3.39 -6.43 -11.28
N LYS A 5 -3.72 -5.55 -12.22
CA LYS A 5 -3.49 -4.11 -12.10
C LYS A 5 -4.44 -3.56 -11.03
N ARG A 6 -3.90 -2.87 -10.03
CA ARG A 6 -4.68 -2.30 -8.92
C ARG A 6 -5.10 -0.88 -9.26
N THR A 7 -6.33 -0.49 -8.96
CA THR A 7 -6.83 0.89 -9.17
C THR A 7 -5.95 1.91 -8.42
N LEU A 8 -5.53 1.54 -7.20
CA LEU A 8 -4.69 2.38 -6.32
C LEU A 8 -3.34 2.77 -6.92
N SER A 9 -2.82 2.01 -7.90
CA SER A 9 -1.51 2.28 -8.53
C SER A 9 -1.44 3.69 -9.11
N SER A 10 -2.54 4.17 -9.72
CA SER A 10 -2.62 5.51 -10.31
C SER A 10 -2.56 6.61 -9.24
N THR A 11 -3.23 6.39 -8.11
CA THR A 11 -3.25 7.30 -6.95
C THR A 11 -1.88 7.36 -6.28
N ILE A 12 -1.20 6.21 -6.08
CA ILE A 12 0.17 6.18 -5.54
C ILE A 12 1.11 7.00 -6.44
N LYS A 13 1.04 6.80 -7.76
CA LYS A 13 1.86 7.56 -8.70
C LYS A 13 1.62 9.08 -8.63
N LYS A 14 0.38 9.52 -8.42
CA LYS A 14 0.06 10.93 -8.21
C LYS A 14 0.61 11.44 -6.87
N ALA A 15 0.39 10.69 -5.80
CA ALA A 15 0.84 11.05 -4.46
C ALA A 15 2.37 11.20 -4.38
N LEU A 16 3.14 10.31 -5.02
CA LEU A 16 4.60 10.37 -5.07
C LEU A 16 5.15 11.61 -5.79
N LYS A 17 4.35 12.31 -6.59
CA LYS A 17 4.77 13.59 -7.20
C LYS A 17 4.60 14.78 -6.27
N THR A 18 3.83 14.64 -5.19
CA THR A 18 3.42 15.75 -4.33
C THR A 18 3.95 15.61 -2.91
N PHE A 19 3.99 14.39 -2.38
CA PHE A 19 4.38 14.12 -0.99
C PHE A 19 5.78 13.50 -0.93
N PRO A 20 6.62 13.88 0.04
CA PRO A 20 7.90 13.23 0.27
C PRO A 20 7.73 11.77 0.72
N ALA A 21 6.65 11.47 1.45
CA ALA A 21 6.28 10.12 1.84
C ALA A 21 4.89 9.71 1.35
N VAL A 22 4.73 8.44 1.00
CA VAL A 22 3.43 7.80 0.73
C VAL A 22 3.36 6.52 1.53
N LEU A 23 2.33 6.36 2.37
CA LEU A 23 2.06 5.16 3.13
C LEU A 23 0.90 4.39 2.51
N VAL A 24 1.13 3.12 2.15
CA VAL A 24 0.07 2.19 1.74
C VAL A 24 -0.32 1.29 2.92
N THR A 25 -1.52 1.50 3.45
CA THR A 25 -2.08 0.70 4.54
C THR A 25 -3.07 -0.34 4.01
N GLY A 26 -3.44 -1.32 4.83
CA GLY A 26 -4.52 -2.25 4.51
C GLY A 26 -4.47 -3.53 5.36
N PRO A 27 -5.47 -4.42 5.22
CA PRO A 27 -5.43 -5.71 5.89
C PRO A 27 -4.25 -6.56 5.40
N ARG A 28 -3.89 -7.58 6.18
CA ARG A 28 -2.94 -8.61 5.74
C ARG A 28 -3.46 -9.26 4.44
N GLN A 29 -2.55 -9.69 3.58
CA GLN A 29 -2.86 -10.34 2.30
C GLN A 29 -3.60 -9.47 1.26
N ALA A 30 -3.76 -8.16 1.48
CA ALA A 30 -4.33 -7.24 0.47
C ALA A 30 -3.43 -6.99 -0.76
N GLY A 31 -2.23 -7.57 -0.79
CA GLY A 31 -1.29 -7.42 -1.91
C GLY A 31 -0.45 -6.14 -1.88
N LYS A 32 -0.26 -5.52 -0.70
CA LYS A 32 0.53 -4.28 -0.52
C LYS A 32 1.96 -4.42 -1.05
N THR A 33 2.72 -5.39 -0.53
CA THR A 33 4.09 -5.69 -0.95
C THR A 33 4.19 -5.91 -2.45
N THR A 34 3.28 -6.72 -3.01
CA THR A 34 3.21 -7.00 -4.44
C THR A 34 2.98 -5.72 -5.25
N LEU A 35 2.01 -4.90 -4.86
CA LEU A 35 1.71 -3.62 -5.51
C LEU A 35 2.93 -2.69 -5.52
N LEU A 36 3.59 -2.51 -4.38
CA LEU A 36 4.75 -1.62 -4.27
C LEU A 36 5.93 -2.14 -5.09
N LYS A 37 6.30 -3.41 -4.93
CA LYS A 37 7.44 -4.01 -5.65
C LYS A 37 7.24 -3.99 -7.16
N MET A 38 6.04 -4.36 -7.64
CA MET A 38 5.77 -4.38 -9.08
C MET A 38 5.93 -3.03 -9.75
N ASN A 39 5.56 -1.94 -9.06
CA ASN A 39 5.57 -0.60 -9.65
C ASN A 39 6.87 0.16 -9.38
N TYR A 40 7.59 -0.17 -8.29
CA TYR A 40 8.66 0.70 -7.77
C TYR A 40 9.97 -0.02 -7.44
N ALA A 41 10.10 -1.34 -7.55
CA ALA A 41 11.35 -2.04 -7.24
C ALA A 41 12.55 -1.64 -8.13
N LYS A 42 12.29 -1.05 -9.31
CA LYS A 42 13.34 -0.52 -10.19
C LYS A 42 13.84 0.86 -9.78
N THR A 43 13.05 1.61 -9.03
CA THR A 43 13.32 3.01 -8.69
C THR A 43 13.56 3.22 -7.20
N HIS A 44 13.09 2.30 -6.36
CA HIS A 44 13.23 2.36 -4.92
C HIS A 44 13.87 1.07 -4.41
N ARG A 45 14.86 1.21 -3.51
CA ARG A 45 15.38 0.05 -2.77
C ARG A 45 14.24 -0.57 -1.95
N TYR A 46 14.20 -1.89 -1.82
CA TYR A 46 13.16 -2.57 -1.03
C TYR A 46 13.75 -3.15 0.26
N ILE A 47 13.12 -2.83 1.38
CA ILE A 47 13.44 -3.39 2.71
C ILE A 47 12.15 -3.88 3.35
N SER A 48 12.18 -5.07 3.95
CA SER A 48 11.08 -5.63 4.72
C SER A 48 11.46 -5.78 6.19
N PHE A 49 10.63 -5.23 7.08
CA PHE A 49 10.73 -5.40 8.52
C PHE A 49 10.04 -6.66 9.06
N GLU A 50 9.53 -7.52 8.17
CA GLU A 50 9.16 -8.89 8.57
C GLU A 50 10.40 -9.73 8.87
N ASN A 51 11.55 -9.42 8.26
CA ASN A 51 12.80 -10.11 8.52
C ASN A 51 13.38 -9.69 9.89
N PRO A 52 13.52 -10.61 10.86
CA PRO A 52 14.09 -10.29 12.18
C PRO A 52 15.51 -9.73 12.10
N ASP A 53 16.37 -10.24 11.23
CA ASP A 53 17.75 -9.76 11.08
C ASP A 53 17.81 -8.29 10.63
N VAL A 54 16.82 -7.85 9.84
CA VAL A 54 16.72 -6.45 9.43
C VAL A 54 16.30 -5.60 10.61
N ARG A 55 15.36 -6.08 11.44
CA ARG A 55 14.93 -5.35 12.64
C ARG A 55 16.06 -5.23 13.64
N ASP A 56 16.80 -6.31 13.88
CA ASP A 56 17.92 -6.32 14.83
C ASP A 56 18.97 -5.27 14.45
N ARG A 57 19.25 -5.10 13.14
CA ARG A 57 20.14 -4.02 12.66
C ARG A 57 19.60 -2.62 12.91
N VAL A 58 18.28 -2.42 12.78
CA VAL A 58 17.66 -1.12 13.08
C VAL A 58 17.67 -0.84 14.58
N LEU A 59 17.48 -1.87 15.41
CA LEU A 59 17.51 -1.74 16.87
C LEU A 59 18.92 -1.46 17.39
N ASP A 60 19.94 -2.06 16.77
CA ASP A 60 21.35 -1.89 17.13
C ASP A 60 21.90 -0.52 16.72
N ASP A 61 21.72 -0.12 15.45
CA ASP A 61 22.14 1.19 14.93
C ASP A 61 21.13 1.75 13.93
N PRO A 62 20.05 2.42 14.41
CA PRO A 62 19.03 2.98 13.53
C PRO A 62 19.58 4.11 12.65
N LYS A 63 20.57 4.87 13.15
CA LYS A 63 21.15 5.98 12.40
C LYS A 63 22.01 5.46 11.25
N GLY A 64 22.95 4.56 11.52
CA GLY A 64 23.77 3.93 10.48
C GLY A 64 22.92 3.14 9.49
N PHE A 65 21.85 2.48 9.95
CA PHE A 65 20.90 1.82 9.07
C PHE A 65 20.29 2.79 8.05
N MET A 66 19.84 3.97 8.50
CA MET A 66 19.23 4.98 7.63
C MET A 66 20.25 5.68 6.73
N GLU A 67 21.47 5.90 7.20
CA GLU A 67 22.57 6.44 6.39
C GLU A 67 23.00 5.49 5.26
N PHE A 68 22.99 4.17 5.54
CA PHE A 68 23.28 3.14 4.55
C PHE A 68 22.12 2.93 3.54
N ASN A 69 20.89 3.11 3.99
CA ASN A 69 19.67 2.90 3.21
C ASN A 69 19.00 4.22 2.80
N LYS A 70 19.73 5.01 2.00
CA LYS A 70 19.24 6.30 1.51
C LYS A 70 18.01 6.15 0.59
N PRO A 71 17.08 7.11 0.62
CA PRO A 71 15.98 7.16 -0.33
C PRO A 71 16.47 7.43 -1.78
N PRO A 72 15.67 7.09 -2.82
CA PRO A 72 14.30 6.58 -2.77
C PRO A 72 14.20 5.12 -2.29
N ILE A 73 13.30 4.86 -1.34
CA ILE A 73 13.21 3.56 -0.66
C ILE A 73 11.77 3.14 -0.33
N ILE A 74 11.55 1.82 -0.36
CA ILE A 74 10.37 1.13 0.14
C ILE A 74 10.71 0.53 1.50
N LEU A 75 9.98 0.96 2.54
CA LEU A 75 10.01 0.34 3.87
C LEU A 75 8.70 -0.40 4.08
N ASP A 76 8.77 -1.73 4.07
CA ASP A 76 7.61 -2.62 4.13
C ASP A 76 7.32 -3.09 5.56
N GLU A 77 6.05 -3.17 5.92
CA GLU A 77 5.53 -3.59 7.23
C GLU A 77 6.13 -2.78 8.41
N ILE A 78 6.12 -1.45 8.27
CA ILE A 78 6.71 -0.48 9.22
C ILE A 78 6.15 -0.57 10.65
N GLN A 79 4.98 -1.19 10.86
CA GLN A 79 4.46 -1.38 12.21
C GLN A 79 5.33 -2.29 13.09
N TYR A 80 6.25 -3.07 12.50
CA TYR A 80 7.22 -3.85 13.27
C TYR A 80 8.38 -3.02 13.82
N VAL A 81 8.61 -1.82 13.29
CA VAL A 81 9.70 -0.91 13.70
C VAL A 81 9.18 0.54 13.66
N PRO A 82 8.18 0.89 14.49
CA PRO A 82 7.53 2.20 14.42
C PRO A 82 8.48 3.37 14.70
N GLU A 83 9.52 3.17 15.50
CA GLU A 83 10.54 4.16 15.83
C GLU A 83 11.30 4.70 14.62
N ILE A 84 11.36 3.93 13.52
CA ILE A 84 12.01 4.37 12.27
C ILE A 84 11.35 5.62 11.69
N LEU A 85 10.07 5.87 12.01
CA LEU A 85 9.32 7.03 11.54
C LEU A 85 9.92 8.36 12.01
N ASN A 86 10.57 8.38 13.18
CA ASN A 86 11.26 9.58 13.67
C ASN A 86 12.47 9.93 12.79
N TYR A 87 13.21 8.92 12.33
CA TYR A 87 14.34 9.11 11.42
C TYR A 87 13.88 9.54 10.02
N VAL A 88 12.82 8.89 9.51
CA VAL A 88 12.19 9.29 8.24
C VAL A 88 11.74 10.75 8.30
N LYS A 89 11.10 11.18 9.40
CA LYS A 89 10.70 12.57 9.61
C LYS A 89 11.89 13.52 9.51
N THR A 90 12.97 13.26 10.26
CA THR A 90 14.16 14.11 10.26
C THR A 90 14.76 14.23 8.86
N MET A 91 14.91 13.11 8.14
CA MET A 91 15.45 13.13 6.77
C MET A 91 14.52 13.84 5.77
N ILE A 92 13.21 13.76 5.94
CA ILE A 92 12.25 14.54 5.14
C ILE A 92 12.38 16.02 5.44
N ASP A 93 12.54 16.40 6.71
CA ASP A 93 12.68 17.81 7.10
C ASP A 93 13.97 18.43 6.56
N GLU A 94 15.05 17.65 6.44
CA GLU A 94 16.29 18.05 5.77
C GLU A 94 16.16 18.11 4.24
N ASN A 95 15.43 17.17 3.62
CA ASN A 95 15.21 17.13 2.19
C ASN A 95 13.78 16.71 1.84
N ARG A 96 12.94 17.71 1.52
CA ARG A 96 11.51 17.53 1.21
C ARG A 96 11.21 17.10 -0.22
N THR A 97 12.16 16.49 -0.93
CA THR A 97 11.93 16.01 -2.29
C THR A 97 10.77 15.01 -2.33
N PRO A 98 9.77 15.17 -3.23
CA PRO A 98 8.67 14.22 -3.36
C PRO A 98 9.12 12.81 -3.74
N GLY A 99 8.37 11.81 -3.26
CA GLY A 99 8.53 10.42 -3.65
C GLY A 99 9.78 9.72 -3.13
N GLN A 100 10.40 10.23 -2.07
CA GLN A 100 11.58 9.63 -1.45
C GLN A 100 11.23 8.39 -0.61
N TRP A 101 10.05 8.38 0.02
CA TRP A 101 9.68 7.35 0.99
C TRP A 101 8.37 6.67 0.61
N LEU A 102 8.42 5.37 0.35
CA LEU A 102 7.25 4.55 0.10
C LEU A 102 7.10 3.55 1.24
N LEU A 103 6.13 3.79 2.11
CA LEU A 103 5.94 3.02 3.34
C LEU A 103 4.77 2.05 3.15
N SER A 104 4.81 0.92 3.84
CA SER A 104 3.69 -0.01 3.91
C SER A 104 3.48 -0.52 5.33
N GLY A 105 2.23 -0.75 5.71
CA GLY A 105 1.93 -1.41 6.97
C GLY A 105 0.52 -1.94 7.08
N SER A 106 0.32 -2.90 7.98
CA SER A 106 -1.04 -3.31 8.36
C SER A 106 -1.75 -2.16 9.09
N GLN A 107 -3.02 -1.95 8.76
CA GLN A 107 -3.79 -0.86 9.36
C GLN A 107 -4.19 -1.22 10.79
N ASN A 108 -3.37 -0.83 11.77
CA ASN A 108 -3.70 -0.88 13.19
C ASN A 108 -3.66 0.53 13.80
N PHE A 109 -4.32 0.69 14.95
CA PHE A 109 -4.47 1.98 15.63
C PHE A 109 -3.11 2.61 15.99
N SER A 110 -2.20 1.81 16.53
CA SER A 110 -0.86 2.26 16.95
C SER A 110 -0.04 2.81 15.77
N LEU A 111 -0.07 2.15 14.61
CA LEU A 111 0.60 2.66 13.40
C LEU A 111 0.06 4.03 13.01
N MET A 112 -1.26 4.20 13.01
CA MET A 112 -1.88 5.46 12.63
C MET A 112 -1.57 6.59 13.61
N GLN A 113 -1.48 6.30 14.91
CA GLN A 113 -1.03 7.27 15.91
C GLN A 113 0.42 7.71 15.65
N ASN A 114 1.34 6.77 15.46
CA ASN A 114 2.75 7.06 15.22
C ASN A 114 2.94 7.88 13.94
N ILE A 115 2.19 7.56 12.88
CA ILE A 115 2.19 8.32 11.63
C ILE A 115 1.67 9.74 11.84
N SER A 116 0.57 9.91 12.57
CA SER A 116 0.00 11.23 12.84
C SER A 116 0.95 12.11 13.65
N GLN A 117 1.66 11.54 14.62
CA GLN A 117 2.62 12.28 15.44
C GLN A 117 3.92 12.60 14.69
N SER A 118 4.42 11.65 13.88
CA SER A 118 5.74 11.77 13.27
C SER A 118 5.72 12.41 11.89
N LEU A 119 4.71 12.12 11.06
CA LEU A 119 4.71 12.45 9.62
C LEU A 119 3.52 13.34 9.18
N ALA A 120 2.80 13.97 10.10
CA ALA A 120 1.74 14.91 9.75
C ALA A 120 2.19 15.96 8.71
N GLY A 121 1.36 16.14 7.68
CA GLY A 121 1.61 17.06 6.56
C GLY A 121 2.73 16.64 5.60
N ARG A 122 3.39 15.49 5.84
CA ARG A 122 4.53 14.99 5.03
C ARG A 122 4.21 13.68 4.31
N VAL A 123 3.18 12.96 4.75
CA VAL A 123 2.80 11.67 4.21
C VAL A 123 1.40 11.69 3.62
N ALA A 124 1.22 11.12 2.44
CA ALA A 124 -0.09 10.72 1.95
C ALA A 124 -0.39 9.30 2.43
N VAL A 125 -1.50 9.11 3.15
CA VAL A 125 -1.95 7.80 3.60
C VAL A 125 -2.99 7.26 2.63
N LEU A 126 -2.70 6.12 2.02
CA LEU A 126 -3.53 5.46 1.02
C LEU A 126 -3.90 4.06 1.51
N GLN A 127 -5.17 3.69 1.44
CA GLN A 127 -5.65 2.38 1.89
C GLN A 127 -5.82 1.43 0.69
N LEU A 128 -5.24 0.25 0.80
CA LEU A 128 -5.40 -0.85 -0.13
C LEU A 128 -6.27 -1.94 0.50
N LEU A 129 -7.50 -2.08 0.02
CA LEU A 129 -8.40 -3.17 0.38
C LEU A 129 -8.12 -4.42 -0.47
N PRO A 130 -8.71 -5.59 -0.17
CA PRO A 130 -8.69 -6.74 -1.09
C PRO A 130 -9.22 -6.39 -2.50
N PHE A 131 -9.07 -7.31 -3.45
CA PHE A 131 -9.56 -7.11 -4.82
C PHE A 131 -11.03 -6.75 -4.84
N SER A 132 -11.37 -5.64 -5.51
CA SER A 132 -12.75 -5.42 -5.91
C SER A 132 -13.16 -6.44 -6.97
N ILE A 133 -14.47 -6.63 -7.16
CA ILE A 133 -15.00 -7.53 -8.19
C ILE A 133 -14.48 -7.11 -9.57
N SER A 134 -14.48 -5.81 -9.88
CA SER A 134 -13.97 -5.29 -11.14
C SER A 134 -12.48 -5.59 -11.31
N GLU A 135 -11.67 -5.44 -10.25
CA GLU A 135 -10.24 -5.80 -10.31
C GLU A 135 -10.03 -7.31 -10.49
N ALA A 136 -10.82 -8.16 -9.81
CA ALA A 136 -10.75 -9.61 -9.94
C ALA A 136 -11.15 -10.10 -11.35
N GLN A 137 -12.06 -9.36 -12.00
CA GLN A 137 -12.49 -9.58 -13.38
C GLN A 137 -11.52 -8.98 -14.42
N GLY A 138 -10.52 -8.21 -14.00
CA GLY A 138 -9.51 -7.61 -14.88
C GLY A 138 -9.84 -6.20 -15.38
N ASN A 139 -10.90 -5.57 -14.86
CA ASN A 139 -11.36 -4.23 -15.21
C ASN A 139 -11.21 -3.25 -14.03
N PRO A 140 -9.98 -2.92 -13.60
CA PRO A 140 -9.77 -2.01 -12.47
C PRO A 140 -10.30 -0.61 -12.77
N GLY A 141 -11.16 -0.08 -11.89
CA GLY A 141 -11.73 1.27 -12.01
C GLY A 141 -13.09 1.33 -12.72
N GLU A 142 -13.64 0.19 -13.13
CA GLU A 142 -14.99 0.10 -13.67
C GLU A 142 -16.01 0.00 -12.52
N GLU A 143 -16.86 1.01 -12.37
CA GLU A 143 -17.97 0.98 -11.42
C GLU A 143 -19.10 0.13 -12.00
N LYS A 144 -19.44 -0.94 -11.28
CA LYS A 144 -20.61 -1.77 -11.59
C LYS A 144 -21.72 -1.44 -10.62
N ASN A 145 -22.94 -1.29 -11.13
CA ASN A 145 -24.10 -1.08 -10.26
C ASN A 145 -24.41 -2.35 -9.46
N MET A 146 -25.05 -2.19 -8.30
CA MET A 146 -25.42 -3.31 -7.42
C MET A 146 -26.17 -4.42 -8.17
N SER A 147 -27.08 -4.04 -9.07
CA SER A 147 -27.84 -4.95 -9.91
C SER A 147 -26.95 -5.79 -10.83
N GLU A 148 -25.90 -5.21 -11.42
CA GLU A 148 -24.96 -5.91 -12.29
C GLU A 148 -24.08 -6.89 -11.49
N ILE A 149 -23.70 -6.49 -10.28
CA ILE A 149 -22.94 -7.34 -9.36
C ILE A 149 -23.78 -8.54 -8.92
N ILE A 150 -25.01 -8.32 -8.46
CA ILE A 150 -25.92 -9.38 -8.02
C ILE A 150 -26.24 -10.33 -9.19
N ASN A 151 -26.54 -9.78 -10.36
CA ASN A 151 -26.81 -10.60 -11.54
C ASN A 151 -25.60 -11.43 -11.96
N GLY A 152 -24.39 -10.87 -11.91
CA GLY A 152 -23.16 -11.59 -12.24
C GLY A 152 -22.78 -12.67 -11.21
N LEU A 153 -23.10 -12.48 -9.92
CA LEU A 153 -22.80 -13.44 -8.86
C LEU A 153 -23.82 -14.58 -8.77
N PHE A 154 -25.10 -14.25 -8.79
CA PHE A 154 -26.19 -15.20 -8.51
C PHE A 154 -26.84 -15.77 -9.77
N PHE A 155 -26.71 -15.08 -10.91
CA PHE A 155 -27.29 -15.51 -12.19
C PHE A 155 -26.26 -15.49 -13.34
N PRO A 156 -25.18 -16.29 -13.24
CA PRO A 156 -24.08 -16.27 -14.20
C PRO A 156 -24.45 -16.83 -15.59
N SER A 157 -25.66 -17.38 -15.78
CA SER A 157 -26.14 -17.88 -17.07
C SER A 157 -27.57 -17.45 -17.38
N GLU A 158 -27.90 -17.27 -18.67
CA GLU A 158 -29.29 -16.98 -19.11
C GLU A 158 -30.30 -18.04 -18.64
N LYS A 159 -29.87 -19.30 -18.52
CA LYS A 159 -30.71 -20.41 -18.03
C LYS A 159 -31.17 -20.21 -16.58
N THR A 160 -30.43 -19.47 -15.76
CA THR A 160 -30.79 -19.21 -14.35
C THR A 160 -31.77 -18.04 -14.21
N LYS A 161 -31.77 -17.08 -15.16
CA LYS A 161 -32.73 -15.97 -15.17
C LYS A 161 -34.18 -16.41 -15.43
N ILE A 162 -34.36 -17.48 -16.20
CA ILE A 162 -35.69 -18.01 -16.58
C ILE A 162 -36.40 -18.68 -15.39
N LEU A 163 -35.66 -19.17 -14.39
CA LEU A 163 -36.24 -19.91 -13.25
C LEU A 163 -36.84 -19.02 -12.15
N LEU A 164 -36.66 -17.70 -12.20
CA LEU A 164 -37.20 -16.77 -11.20
C LEU A 164 -38.33 -15.87 -11.72
N ASN A 165 -38.79 -16.10 -12.95
CA ASN A 165 -40.02 -15.48 -13.45
C ASN A 165 -41.00 -16.57 -13.90
N PRO A 166 -41.60 -17.35 -12.97
CA PRO A 166 -42.87 -17.98 -13.27
C PRO A 166 -43.90 -16.85 -13.24
N TYR A 167 -44.41 -16.47 -14.42
CA TYR A 167 -45.40 -15.41 -14.70
C TYR A 167 -44.83 -14.01 -14.90
#